data_AF-A0A015K0V5-F1
#
_entry.id   AF-A0A015K0V5-F1
#
_cell.length_a   1.000
_cell.length_b   1.000
_cell.length_c   1.000
_cell.angle_alpha   90.00
_cell.angle_beta   90.00
_cell.angle_gamma   90.00
#
_symmetry.space_group_name_H-M   'P 1'
#
loop_
_entity.id
_entity.type
_entity.pdbx_description
1 polymer ?
#
loop_
_entity_poly.entity_id
_entity_poly.type
_entity_poly.pdbx_seq_one_letter_code
_entity_poly.pdbx_strand_id
1 'polypeptide(L)'
;MNQANSQVVNSFHEEVARLLQQLVANRHQYFPNRSTAVRIHGELTRGRPYNRMRMNRRKLLRFSVATSVQITDWRVFNRAVDLFMDTATPQEKLGYALLAEEVNTLIRRRR
;
A
#
# COMPACT_ATOMS: atom_id res chain seq x y z
N MET A 1 27.33 -13.13 -21.21
CA MET A 1 26.13 -12.70 -20.46
C MET A 1 26.52 -11.50 -19.62
N ASN A 2 25.74 -10.42 -19.74
CA ASN A 2 26.24 -9.03 -19.78
C ASN A 2 26.29 -8.34 -18.41
N GLN A 3 27.45 -7.79 -18.05
CA GLN A 3 27.68 -7.00 -16.82
C GLN A 3 26.71 -5.81 -16.66
N ALA A 4 26.19 -5.25 -17.76
CA ALA A 4 25.19 -4.18 -17.73
C ALA A 4 23.81 -4.62 -17.18
N ASN A 5 23.39 -5.87 -17.45
CA ASN A 5 22.13 -6.40 -16.88
C ASN A 5 22.26 -6.66 -15.38
N SER A 6 23.44 -7.07 -14.92
CA SER A 6 23.71 -7.27 -13.50
C SER A 6 23.67 -5.96 -12.71
N GLN A 7 24.18 -4.85 -13.27
CA GLN A 7 24.14 -3.54 -12.59
C GLN A 7 22.72 -2.97 -12.43
N VAL A 8 21.86 -3.07 -13.45
CA VAL A 8 20.47 -2.60 -13.38
C VAL A 8 19.63 -3.45 -12.42
N VAL A 9 19.86 -4.76 -12.40
CA VAL A 9 19.17 -5.66 -11.46
C VAL A 9 19.63 -5.38 -10.02
N ASN A 10 20.92 -5.11 -9.80
CA ASN A 10 21.44 -4.77 -8.48
C ASN A 10 20.84 -3.45 -7.96
N SER A 11 20.71 -2.41 -8.80
CA SER A 11 20.11 -1.13 -8.36
C SER A 11 18.64 -1.28 -7.97
N PHE A 12 17.86 -2.06 -8.71
CA PHE A 12 16.45 -2.33 -8.39
C PHE A 12 16.30 -3.03 -7.03
N HIS A 13 17.10 -4.06 -6.77
CA HIS A 13 17.05 -4.79 -5.49
C HIS A 13 17.45 -3.91 -4.31
N GLU A 14 18.46 -3.05 -4.47
CA GLU A 14 18.89 -2.09 -3.46
C GLU A 14 17.81 -1.04 -3.16
N GLU A 15 17.14 -0.51 -4.19
CA GLU A 15 16.04 0.43 -4.03
C GLU A 15 14.83 -0.20 -3.31
N VAL A 16 14.46 -1.44 -3.67
CA VAL A 16 13.43 -2.20 -2.97
C VAL A 16 13.81 -2.43 -1.52
N ALA A 17 15.05 -2.82 -1.24
CA ALA A 17 15.53 -3.08 0.11
C ALA A 17 15.51 -1.81 0.97
N ARG A 18 15.98 -0.67 0.44
CA ARG A 18 15.92 0.63 1.14
C ARG A 18 14.48 1.02 1.45
N LEU A 19 13.59 0.95 0.47
CA LEU A 19 12.18 1.28 0.68
C LEU A 19 11.55 0.34 1.72
N LEU A 20 11.79 -0.96 1.62
CA LEU A 20 11.27 -1.92 2.59
C LEU A 20 11.78 -1.62 4.01
N GLN A 21 13.06 -1.30 4.20
CA GLN A 21 13.60 -0.91 5.50
C GLN A 21 12.90 0.33 6.06
N GLN A 22 12.67 1.36 5.22
CA GLN A 22 11.93 2.55 5.62
C GLN A 22 10.49 2.23 6.03
N LEU A 23 9.80 1.37 5.27
CA LEU A 23 8.43 0.94 5.58
C LEU A 23 8.38 0.16 6.91
N VAL A 24 9.34 -0.74 7.14
CA VAL A 24 9.46 -1.50 8.38
C VAL A 24 9.75 -0.59 9.57
N ALA A 25 10.67 0.37 9.44
CA ALA A 25 10.97 1.34 10.50
C ALA A 25 9.75 2.18 10.88
N ASN A 26 8.91 2.52 9.89
CA ASN A 26 7.69 3.31 10.08
C ASN A 26 6.42 2.45 10.11
N ARG A 27 6.53 1.16 10.48
CA ARG A 27 5.44 0.18 10.35
C ARG A 27 4.15 0.60 11.03
N HIS A 28 4.28 1.22 12.21
CA HIS A 28 3.19 1.75 13.03
C HIS A 28 2.42 2.91 12.38
N GLN A 29 2.92 3.49 11.29
CA GLN A 29 2.22 4.55 10.54
C GLN A 29 1.32 3.95 9.45
N TYR A 30 1.75 2.83 8.87
CA TYR A 30 1.05 2.18 7.76
C TYR A 30 0.06 1.16 8.27
N PHE A 31 0.42 0.41 9.31
CA PHE A 31 -0.52 -0.42 10.05
C PHE A 31 -1.11 0.39 11.23
N PRO A 32 -2.23 -0.06 11.77
CA PRO A 32 -3.48 0.66 12.10
C PRO A 32 -3.40 2.14 12.59
N ASN A 33 -2.86 3.09 11.81
CA ASN A 33 -2.83 4.50 12.22
C ASN A 33 -3.28 5.52 11.15
N ARG A 34 -4.01 6.54 11.64
CA ARG A 34 -4.37 7.87 11.09
C ARG A 34 -5.58 8.09 10.17
N SER A 35 -6.11 7.12 9.43
CA SER A 35 -7.21 7.40 8.48
C SER A 35 -8.47 6.56 8.74
N THR A 36 -9.57 7.24 9.03
CA THR A 36 -10.89 6.59 9.19
C THR A 36 -11.40 6.08 7.84
N ALA A 37 -12.23 5.03 7.86
CA ALA A 37 -12.87 4.52 6.64
C ALA A 37 -13.60 5.63 5.86
N VAL A 38 -14.23 6.58 6.58
CA VAL A 38 -14.92 7.75 6.01
C VAL A 38 -13.94 8.68 5.29
N ARG A 39 -12.80 9.00 5.89
CA ARG A 39 -11.77 9.84 5.27
C ARG A 39 -11.22 9.18 4.01
N ILE A 40 -10.86 7.90 4.10
CA ILE A 40 -10.32 7.13 2.97
C ILE A 40 -11.35 7.08 1.84
N HIS A 41 -12.60 6.76 2.17
CA HIS A 41 -13.71 6.82 1.21
C HIS A 41 -13.81 8.19 0.55
N GLY A 42 -13.75 9.28 1.33
CA GLY A 42 -13.75 10.65 0.83
C GLY A 42 -12.61 10.92 -0.15
N GLU A 43 -11.37 10.57 0.22
CA GLU A 43 -10.18 10.73 -0.63
C GLU A 43 -10.27 9.92 -1.93
N LEU A 44 -10.78 8.69 -1.87
CA LEU A 44 -10.99 7.83 -3.04
C LEU A 44 -12.10 8.34 -3.98
N THR A 45 -13.10 9.05 -3.44
CA THR A 45 -14.28 9.50 -4.20
C THR A 45 -14.21 10.96 -4.64
N ARG A 46 -13.21 11.73 -4.19
CA ARG A 46 -13.00 13.15 -4.54
C ARG A 46 -12.83 13.43 -6.05
N GLY A 47 -12.45 12.44 -6.86
CA GLY A 47 -12.06 12.69 -8.26
C GLY A 47 -12.80 11.90 -9.35
N ARG A 48 -13.47 10.79 -9.01
CA ARG A 48 -14.35 9.98 -9.87
C ARG A 48 -14.72 8.71 -9.10
N PRO A 49 -16.00 8.32 -9.04
CA PRO A 49 -16.36 7.04 -8.48
C PRO A 49 -15.98 5.96 -9.50
N TYR A 50 -14.80 5.37 -9.40
CA TYR A 50 -14.59 4.07 -10.04
C TYR A 50 -15.42 3.06 -9.24
N ASN A 51 -16.70 3.01 -9.60
CA ASN A 51 -17.76 2.27 -8.93
C ASN A 51 -17.41 0.80 -8.69
N ARG A 52 -16.40 0.23 -9.34
CA ARG A 52 -16.04 -1.19 -9.30
C ARG A 52 -14.83 -1.54 -8.43
N MET A 53 -14.19 -0.59 -7.77
CA MET A 53 -12.95 -0.89 -7.05
C MET A 53 -13.24 -1.50 -5.68
N ARG A 54 -13.38 -2.84 -5.63
CA ARG A 54 -13.32 -3.57 -4.36
C ARG A 54 -11.94 -3.35 -3.74
N MET A 55 -11.94 -2.71 -2.57
CA MET A 55 -10.75 -2.55 -1.75
C MET A 55 -10.42 -3.85 -1.05
N ASN A 56 -9.13 -4.16 -0.99
CA ASN A 56 -8.59 -5.27 -0.23
C ASN A 56 -7.39 -4.76 0.57
N ARG A 57 -6.89 -5.57 1.50
CA ARG A 57 -5.75 -5.21 2.36
C ARG A 57 -4.58 -4.60 1.60
N ARG A 58 -4.20 -5.22 0.47
CA ARG A 58 -3.07 -4.81 -0.36
C ARG A 58 -3.32 -3.47 -1.04
N LYS A 59 -4.50 -3.27 -1.63
CA LYS A 59 -4.87 -1.98 -2.26
C LYS A 59 -4.94 -0.85 -1.24
N LEU A 60 -5.51 -1.14 -0.07
CA LEU A 60 -5.61 -0.16 1.00
C LEU A 60 -4.22 0.20 1.56
N LEU A 61 -3.34 -0.78 1.73
CA LEU A 61 -1.97 -0.55 2.17
C LEU A 61 -1.21 0.29 1.13
N ARG A 62 -1.34 -0.05 -0.16
CA ARG A 62 -0.76 0.76 -1.25
C ARG A 62 -1.25 2.19 -1.21
N PHE A 63 -2.54 2.41 -0.95
CA PHE A 63 -3.08 3.76 -0.79
C PHE A 63 -2.40 4.50 0.38
N SER A 64 -2.35 3.89 1.56
CA SER A 64 -1.73 4.50 2.75
C SER A 64 -0.23 4.77 2.58
N VAL A 65 0.49 3.89 1.89
CA VAL A 65 1.92 4.10 1.63
C VAL A 65 2.13 5.17 0.55
N ALA A 66 1.34 5.17 -0.52
CA ALA A 66 1.49 6.13 -1.62
C ALA A 66 1.24 7.58 -1.19
N THR A 67 0.37 7.82 -0.21
CA THR A 67 0.17 9.17 0.34
C THR A 67 1.36 9.70 1.14
N SER A 68 2.29 8.83 1.52
CA SER A 68 3.39 9.15 2.45
C SER A 68 4.76 9.06 1.80
N VAL A 69 4.93 8.26 0.76
CA VAL A 69 6.24 7.96 0.17
C VAL A 69 6.35 8.52 -1.25
N GLN A 70 7.30 9.42 -1.49
CA GLN A 70 7.57 10.07 -2.78
C GLN A 70 8.44 9.20 -3.71
N ILE A 71 8.03 7.96 -3.98
CA ILE A 71 8.75 7.05 -4.89
C ILE A 71 8.16 7.16 -6.30
N THR A 72 9.01 7.39 -7.30
CA THR A 72 8.62 7.51 -8.71
C THR A 72 8.53 6.15 -9.41
N ASP A 73 9.34 5.16 -9.02
CA ASP A 73 9.30 3.82 -9.62
C ASP A 73 8.18 2.97 -9.01
N TRP A 74 7.15 2.73 -9.81
CA TRP A 74 5.99 1.92 -9.44
C TRP A 74 6.31 0.43 -9.21
N ARG A 75 7.32 -0.13 -9.86
CA ARG A 75 7.73 -1.53 -9.70
C ARG A 75 8.42 -1.73 -8.35
N VAL A 76 9.34 -0.83 -8.01
CA VAL A 76 10.01 -0.80 -6.69
C VAL A 76 8.96 -0.65 -5.59
N PHE A 77 8.07 0.33 -5.75
CA PHE A 77 6.99 0.60 -4.80
C PHE A 77 6.10 -0.63 -4.55
N ASN A 78 5.57 -1.26 -5.61
CA ASN A 78 4.72 -2.44 -5.43
C ASN A 78 5.45 -3.60 -4.78
N ARG A 79 6.70 -3.85 -5.18
CA ARG A 79 7.47 -4.97 -4.65
C ARG A 79 7.76 -4.78 -3.16
N ALA A 80 8.14 -3.57 -2.74
CA ALA A 80 8.36 -3.25 -1.34
C ALA A 80 7.06 -3.38 -0.52
N VAL A 81 5.93 -2.90 -1.04
CA VAL A 81 4.63 -3.05 -0.36
C VAL A 81 4.21 -4.51 -0.22
N ASP A 82 4.43 -5.33 -1.23
CA ASP A 82 4.11 -6.77 -1.16
C ASP A 82 4.97 -7.45 -0.08
N LEU A 83 6.28 -7.20 -0.04
CA LEU A 83 7.18 -7.73 0.99
C LEU A 83 6.84 -7.20 2.40
N PHE A 84 6.45 -5.93 2.49
CA PHE A 84 6.05 -5.31 3.75
C PHE A 84 4.75 -5.92 4.30
N MET A 85 3.80 -6.26 3.42
CA MET A 85 2.58 -6.99 3.78
C MET A 85 2.87 -8.43 4.19
N ASP A 86 3.81 -9.10 3.53
CA ASP A 86 4.19 -10.48 3.87
C ASP A 86 4.77 -10.56 5.29
N THR A 87 5.60 -9.58 5.65
CA THR A 87 6.21 -9.44 6.99
C THR A 87 5.26 -8.90 8.06
N ALA A 88 4.02 -8.53 7.71
CA ALA A 88 3.05 -8.02 8.69
C ALA A 88 2.49 -9.11 9.61
N THR A 89 2.21 -8.74 10.85
CA THR A 89 1.65 -9.65 11.85
C THR A 89 0.22 -10.06 11.48
N PRO A 90 -0.28 -11.21 11.98
CA PRO A 90 -1.67 -11.59 11.76
C PRO A 90 -2.68 -10.51 12.19
N GLN A 91 -2.41 -9.81 13.30
CA GLN A 91 -3.25 -8.75 13.83
C GLN A 91 -3.28 -7.52 12.92
N GLU A 92 -2.12 -7.10 12.40
CA GLU A 92 -2.02 -6.02 11.40
C GLU A 92 -2.82 -6.36 10.14
N LYS A 93 -2.66 -7.60 9.66
CA LYS A 93 -3.37 -8.12 8.49
C LYS A 93 -4.89 -8.17 8.73
N LEU A 94 -5.34 -8.49 9.93
CA LEU A 94 -6.75 -8.51 10.30
C LEU A 94 -7.34 -7.10 10.38
N GLY A 95 -6.66 -6.17 11.07
CA GLY A 95 -7.13 -4.78 11.17
C GLY A 95 -7.29 -4.13 9.79
N TYR A 96 -6.35 -4.38 8.88
CA TYR A 96 -6.47 -3.91 7.49
C TYR A 96 -7.57 -4.61 6.68
N ALA A 97 -7.92 -5.85 7.02
CA ALA A 97 -9.05 -6.54 6.38
C ALA A 97 -10.36 -5.85 6.75
N LEU A 98 -10.57 -5.63 8.04
CA LEU A 98 -11.77 -4.97 8.57
C LEU A 98 -11.93 -3.56 7.99
N LEU A 99 -10.85 -2.76 7.99
CA LEU A 99 -10.89 -1.43 7.41
C LEU A 99 -11.22 -1.44 5.91
N ALA A 100 -10.69 -2.42 5.16
CA ALA A 100 -11.03 -2.57 3.74
C ALA A 100 -12.52 -2.93 3.54
N GLU A 101 -13.10 -3.75 4.42
CA GLU A 101 -14.53 -4.09 4.40
C GLU A 101 -15.42 -2.89 4.73
N GLU A 102 -15.03 -2.08 5.72
CA GLU A 102 -15.74 -0.84 6.06
C GLU A 102 -15.76 0.14 4.89
N VAL A 103 -14.60 0.37 4.25
CA VAL A 103 -14.51 1.23 3.06
C VAL A 103 -15.39 0.69 1.93
N ASN A 104 -15.37 -0.62 1.67
CA ASN A 104 -16.23 -1.23 0.65
C ASN A 104 -17.73 -1.05 0.98
N THR A 105 -18.10 -1.11 2.25
CA THR A 105 -19.49 -0.89 2.69
C THR A 105 -19.94 0.54 2.40
N LEU A 106 -19.09 1.53 2.69
CA LEU A 106 -19.38 2.93 2.36
C LEU A 106 -19.54 3.15 0.85
N ILE A 107 -18.67 2.53 0.03
CA ILE A 107 -18.77 2.57 -1.43
C ILE A 107 -20.10 1.98 -1.91
N ARG A 108 -20.54 0.86 -1.33
CA ARG A 108 -21.79 0.19 -1.72
C ARG A 108 -23.03 0.99 -1.34
N ARG A 109 -23.05 1.62 -0.15
CA ARG A 109 -24.20 2.42 0.34
C ARG A 109 -24.51 3.66 -0.49
N ARG A 110 -23.55 4.14 -1.29
CA ARG A 110 -23.74 5.29 -2.20
C ARG A 110 -24.19 4.90 -3.62
N ARG A 111 -24.37 3.61 -3.90
CA ARG A 111 -25.01 3.12 -5.12
C ARG A 111 -26.51 3.00 -4.90
#